data_AF-A0A7C3UUQ1-F1
#
_entry.id   AF-A0A7C3UUQ1-F1
#
_cell.length_a   1.000
_cell.length_b   1.000
_cell.length_c   1.000
_cell.angle_alpha   90.00
_cell.angle_beta   90.00
_cell.angle_gamma   90.00
#
_symmetry.space_group_name_H-M   'P 1'
#
loop_
_entity.id
_entity.type
_entity.pdbx_description
1 polymer ?
#
loop_
_entity_poly.entity_id
_entity_poly.type
_entity_poly.pdbx_seq_one_letter_code
_entity_poly.pdbx_strand_id
1 'polypeptide(L)'
;MRLISLLLLSFLVFSCATRPSEKVSNPLDLYVQGVRLLEQKKHDRAIQQFSLIRENYPFDPISSIASVKLGDAYFAKKDYLLASSVYEDFLRLHPEDENVPYVISRLAACYERLSLSVDRDQANTLKAIEHLTYLKNRFPTSSFAREADQRLARLQEKVADREFYVAEFYFKTRKFNAAIWRLEYLLENFPDYRRTDTVLLYLAQSYRELGNLERAEIYARTLKEKFPNSPYVRSLFRERKRLDLKESPSRAAEGAIRPVRLDVEQIELPPETHPEKKGRTMEAIKVDKRKPVEISSDTMEGLENQRYMVFKGNVVVKQEDLFLLCDELTVFLEEGEDEIKKAIAKGGVKILQGDRVATSKEAIFDNAQGEIVLKGDVVVFSGSDRLRGEEVTYYLDEERVTVKGQKEKRANIIFIPKRE
;
A
#
# COMPACT_ATOMS: atom_id res chain seq x y z
N MET A 1 -15.43 56.58 -44.57
CA MET A 1 -15.41 56.17 -43.14
C MET A 1 -16.70 55.51 -42.65
N ARG A 2 -17.90 55.79 -43.20
CA ARG A 2 -19.17 55.16 -42.76
C ARG A 2 -19.38 53.69 -43.17
N LEU A 3 -18.72 53.22 -44.24
CA LEU A 3 -18.79 51.80 -44.66
C LEU A 3 -17.90 50.87 -43.83
N ILE A 4 -16.77 51.37 -43.32
CA ILE A 4 -15.83 50.57 -42.50
C ILE A 4 -16.39 50.37 -41.08
N SER A 5 -17.15 51.34 -40.55
CA SER A 5 -17.87 51.20 -39.29
C SER A 5 -19.03 50.21 -39.34
N LEU A 6 -19.62 49.98 -40.53
CA LEU A 6 -20.69 48.96 -40.70
C LEU A 6 -20.12 47.54 -40.84
N LEU A 7 -18.93 47.39 -41.43
CA LEU A 7 -18.27 46.09 -41.57
C LEU A 7 -17.65 45.60 -40.24
N LEU A 8 -17.25 46.52 -39.36
CA LEU A 8 -16.71 46.18 -38.03
C LEU A 8 -17.81 45.78 -37.02
N LEU A 9 -19.06 46.21 -37.25
CA LEU A 9 -20.20 45.90 -36.38
C LEU A 9 -20.85 44.54 -36.72
N SER A 10 -20.67 44.03 -37.95
CA SER A 10 -21.18 42.70 -38.32
C SER A 10 -20.30 41.54 -37.84
N PHE A 11 -19.08 41.82 -37.37
CA PHE A 11 -18.18 40.80 -36.80
C PHE A 11 -18.39 40.55 -35.30
N LEU A 12 -19.26 41.34 -34.65
CA LEU A 12 -19.55 41.23 -33.21
C LEU A 12 -20.79 40.37 -32.89
N VAL A 13 -21.51 39.85 -33.90
CA VAL A 13 -22.78 39.13 -33.70
C VAL A 13 -22.66 37.59 -33.79
N PHE A 14 -21.45 37.04 -33.93
CA PHE A 14 -21.21 35.59 -34.04
C PHE A 14 -20.58 34.94 -32.80
N SER A 15 -20.66 35.57 -31.62
CA SER A 15 -20.14 34.98 -30.37
C SER A 15 -21.25 34.66 -29.36
N CYS A 16 -22.25 33.90 -29.81
CA CYS A 16 -23.07 33.08 -28.92
C CYS A 16 -22.94 31.62 -29.36
N ALA A 17 -21.75 31.05 -29.20
CA ALA A 17 -21.62 29.60 -29.12
C ALA A 17 -22.15 29.18 -27.74
N THR A 18 -23.44 28.86 -27.67
CA THR A 18 -24.00 28.09 -26.55
C THR A 18 -23.23 26.78 -26.49
N ARG A 19 -22.25 26.68 -25.57
CA ARG A 19 -21.62 25.40 -25.24
C ARG A 19 -22.76 24.49 -24.76
N PRO A 20 -22.98 23.32 -25.37
CA PRO A 20 -23.88 22.33 -24.80
C PRO A 20 -23.44 22.12 -23.35
N SER A 21 -24.36 22.13 -22.38
CA SER A 21 -24.00 21.74 -21.02
C SER A 21 -23.45 20.33 -21.11
N GLU A 22 -22.16 20.16 -20.88
CA GLU A 22 -21.50 18.86 -20.88
C GLU A 22 -22.24 18.01 -19.85
N LYS A 23 -23.07 17.08 -20.34
CA LYS A 23 -23.90 16.24 -19.50
C LYS A 23 -22.91 15.47 -18.62
N VAL A 24 -22.93 15.73 -17.31
CA VAL A 24 -22.01 15.06 -16.39
C VAL A 24 -22.23 13.56 -16.55
N SER A 25 -21.22 12.88 -17.12
CA SER A 25 -21.28 11.45 -17.39
C SER A 25 -21.44 10.68 -16.09
N ASN A 26 -22.13 9.54 -16.13
CA ASN A 26 -22.30 8.64 -14.98
C ASN A 26 -20.92 8.31 -14.38
N PRO A 27 -20.77 8.20 -13.04
CA PRO A 27 -19.51 7.86 -12.38
C PRO A 27 -18.82 6.61 -12.97
N LEU A 28 -19.61 5.64 -13.43
CA LEU A 28 -19.10 4.44 -14.10
C LEU A 28 -18.36 4.76 -15.41
N ASP A 29 -18.96 5.56 -16.29
CA ASP A 29 -18.36 5.98 -17.55
C ASP A 29 -17.07 6.77 -17.31
N LEU A 30 -17.09 7.69 -16.34
CA LEU A 30 -15.92 8.47 -15.95
C LEU A 30 -14.79 7.56 -15.45
N TYR A 31 -15.13 6.55 -14.66
CA TYR A 31 -14.15 5.61 -14.11
C TYR A 31 -13.47 4.82 -15.23
N VAL A 32 -14.27 4.22 -16.11
CA VAL A 32 -13.79 3.41 -17.25
C VAL A 32 -12.95 4.26 -18.21
N GLN A 33 -13.40 5.49 -18.50
CA GLN A 33 -12.60 6.42 -19.31
C GLN A 33 -11.27 6.78 -18.63
N GLY A 34 -11.30 7.09 -17.32
CA GLY A 34 -10.10 7.41 -16.55
C GLY A 34 -9.08 6.28 -16.55
N VAL A 35 -9.55 5.05 -16.40
CA VAL A 35 -8.74 3.84 -16.50
C VAL A 35 -8.11 3.69 -17.88
N ARG A 36 -8.90 3.72 -18.97
CA ARG A 36 -8.38 3.61 -20.34
C ARG A 36 -7.32 4.68 -20.62
N LEU A 37 -7.53 5.90 -20.12
CA LEU A 37 -6.56 6.99 -20.24
C LEU A 37 -5.27 6.70 -19.48
N LEU A 38 -5.35 6.06 -18.31
CA LEU A 38 -4.18 5.66 -17.53
C LEU A 38 -3.36 4.59 -18.26
N GLU A 39 -4.01 3.61 -18.89
CA GLU A 39 -3.34 2.58 -19.71
C GLU A 39 -2.63 3.20 -20.93
N GLN A 40 -3.25 4.20 -21.54
CA GLN A 40 -2.66 5.00 -22.61
C GLN A 40 -1.56 5.97 -22.12
N LYS A 41 -1.20 5.95 -20.83
CA LYS A 41 -0.25 6.87 -20.17
C LYS A 41 -0.64 8.35 -20.27
N LYS A 42 -1.92 8.65 -20.53
CA LYS A 42 -2.48 10.00 -20.56
C LYS A 42 -2.86 10.43 -19.14
N HIS A 43 -1.86 10.53 -18.27
CA HIS A 43 -2.05 10.69 -16.83
C HIS A 43 -2.88 11.92 -16.45
N ASP A 44 -2.66 13.08 -17.08
CA ASP A 44 -3.41 14.30 -16.76
C ASP A 44 -4.91 14.16 -17.03
N ARG A 45 -5.28 13.51 -18.14
CA ARG A 45 -6.68 13.28 -18.48
C ARG A 45 -7.29 12.23 -17.55
N ALA A 46 -6.55 11.18 -17.19
CA ALA A 46 -7.00 10.18 -16.22
C ALA A 46 -7.27 10.82 -14.85
N ILE A 47 -6.35 11.66 -14.36
CA ILE A 47 -6.51 12.45 -13.13
C ILE A 47 -7.78 13.29 -13.20
N GLN A 48 -8.03 13.98 -14.31
CA GLN A 48 -9.25 14.77 -14.48
C GLN A 48 -10.51 13.91 -14.35
N GLN A 49 -10.57 12.74 -14.98
CA GLN A 49 -11.73 11.85 -14.89
C GLN A 49 -11.98 11.36 -13.46
N PHE A 50 -10.94 10.89 -12.77
CA PHE A 50 -11.11 10.40 -11.40
C PHE A 50 -11.44 11.52 -10.39
N SER A 51 -10.90 12.74 -10.59
CA SER A 51 -11.26 13.90 -9.78
C SER A 51 -12.74 14.27 -9.95
N LEU A 52 -13.28 14.24 -11.19
CA LEU A 52 -14.69 14.49 -11.44
C LEU A 52 -15.61 13.52 -10.70
N ILE A 53 -15.20 12.26 -10.54
CA ILE A 53 -15.98 11.27 -9.76
C ILE A 53 -16.02 11.68 -8.29
N ARG A 54 -14.85 11.97 -7.70
CA ARG A 54 -14.73 12.33 -6.29
C ARG A 54 -15.47 13.63 -5.95
N GLU A 55 -15.51 14.58 -6.88
CA GLU A 55 -16.16 15.88 -6.69
C GLU A 55 -17.68 15.81 -6.86
N ASN A 56 -18.16 15.11 -7.89
CA ASN A 56 -19.60 15.10 -8.23
C ASN A 56 -20.38 13.93 -7.64
N TYR A 57 -19.69 12.84 -7.26
CA TYR A 57 -20.29 11.60 -6.77
C TYR A 57 -19.64 11.09 -5.47
N PRO A 58 -19.49 11.92 -4.42
CA PRO A 58 -18.69 11.58 -3.22
C PRO A 58 -19.22 10.37 -2.43
N PHE A 59 -20.51 10.06 -2.51
CA PHE A 59 -21.15 8.94 -1.82
C PHE A 59 -21.39 7.71 -2.70
N ASP A 60 -21.03 7.78 -4.00
CA ASP A 60 -21.16 6.64 -4.91
C ASP A 60 -20.09 5.58 -4.58
N PRO A 61 -20.42 4.27 -4.58
CA PRO A 61 -19.45 3.21 -4.32
C PRO A 61 -18.21 3.25 -5.21
N ILE A 62 -18.30 3.79 -6.44
CA ILE A 62 -17.18 3.96 -7.36
C ILE A 62 -16.19 5.02 -6.84
N SER A 63 -16.63 5.99 -6.04
CA SER A 63 -15.81 7.10 -5.56
C SER A 63 -14.58 6.65 -4.75
N SER A 64 -14.72 5.63 -3.91
CA SER A 64 -13.60 5.08 -3.14
C SER A 64 -12.55 4.45 -4.06
N ILE A 65 -12.99 3.64 -5.02
CA ILE A 65 -12.11 2.96 -5.99
C ILE A 65 -11.47 3.98 -6.94
N ALA A 66 -12.23 4.98 -7.38
CA ALA A 66 -11.73 6.10 -8.17
C ALA A 66 -10.65 6.89 -7.41
N SER A 67 -10.78 7.05 -6.09
CA SER A 67 -9.77 7.72 -5.26
C SER A 67 -8.45 6.94 -5.21
N VAL A 68 -8.50 5.61 -5.13
CA VAL A 68 -7.30 4.76 -5.26
C VAL A 68 -6.64 4.95 -6.63
N LYS A 69 -7.44 4.89 -7.71
CA LYS A 69 -6.95 5.08 -9.08
C LYS A 69 -6.42 6.49 -9.35
N LEU A 70 -6.99 7.51 -8.69
CA LEU A 70 -6.48 8.88 -8.73
C LEU A 70 -5.07 8.95 -8.15
N GLY A 71 -4.83 8.32 -7.00
CA GLY A 71 -3.49 8.18 -6.41
C GLY A 71 -2.54 7.45 -7.35
N ASP A 72 -3.00 6.37 -7.99
CA ASP A 72 -2.21 5.63 -8.98
C ASP A 72 -1.85 6.47 -10.21
N ALA A 73 -2.78 7.31 -10.67
CA ALA A 73 -2.56 8.20 -11.80
C ALA A 73 -1.51 9.28 -11.48
N TYR A 74 -1.56 9.89 -10.29
CA TYR A 74 -0.51 10.80 -9.81
C TYR A 74 0.83 10.08 -9.66
N PHE A 75 0.84 8.88 -9.09
CA PHE A 75 2.05 8.09 -8.94
C PHE A 75 2.69 7.75 -10.29
N ALA A 76 1.88 7.34 -11.27
CA ALA A 76 2.32 7.05 -12.63
C ALA A 76 2.87 8.30 -13.34
N LYS A 77 2.26 9.47 -13.10
CA LYS A 77 2.77 10.78 -13.52
C LYS A 77 4.08 11.19 -12.81
N LYS A 78 4.49 10.45 -11.77
CA LYS A 78 5.63 10.75 -10.87
C LYS A 78 5.40 11.97 -9.98
N ASP A 79 4.16 12.39 -9.81
CA ASP A 79 3.79 13.42 -8.85
C ASP A 79 3.56 12.76 -7.48
N TYR A 80 4.66 12.31 -6.87
CA TYR A 80 4.62 11.49 -5.67
C TYR A 80 4.05 12.24 -4.45
N LEU A 81 4.15 13.57 -4.44
CA LEU A 81 3.62 14.40 -3.36
C LEU A 81 2.08 14.48 -3.43
N LEU A 82 1.51 14.70 -4.62
CA LEU A 82 0.06 14.65 -4.78
C LEU A 82 -0.46 13.21 -4.61
N ALA A 83 0.27 12.22 -5.12
CA ALA A 83 -0.08 10.81 -4.92
C ALA A 83 -0.14 10.45 -3.43
N SER A 84 0.87 10.82 -2.63
CA SER A 84 0.87 10.56 -1.19
C SER A 84 -0.32 11.21 -0.49
N SER A 85 -0.62 12.47 -0.84
CA SER A 85 -1.78 13.17 -0.27
C SER A 85 -3.10 12.46 -0.56
N VAL A 86 -3.31 11.98 -1.80
CA VAL A 86 -4.53 11.25 -2.17
C VAL A 86 -4.64 9.92 -1.43
N TYR A 87 -3.53 9.19 -1.29
CA TYR A 87 -3.52 7.95 -0.53
C TYR A 87 -3.74 8.17 0.98
N GLU A 88 -3.17 9.23 1.57
CA GLU A 88 -3.42 9.60 2.96
C GLU A 88 -4.89 9.95 3.21
N ASP A 89 -5.50 10.73 2.31
CA ASP A 89 -6.92 11.04 2.35
C ASP A 89 -7.78 9.77 2.27
N PHE A 90 -7.44 8.84 1.38
CA PHE A 90 -8.14 7.57 1.27
C PHE A 90 -8.07 6.77 2.58
N LEU A 91 -6.88 6.64 3.20
CA LEU A 91 -6.71 5.90 4.45
C LEU A 91 -7.49 6.53 5.62
N ARG A 92 -7.62 7.86 5.62
CA ARG A 92 -8.39 8.59 6.62
C ARG A 92 -9.91 8.40 6.44
N LEU A 93 -10.38 8.43 5.20
CA LEU A 93 -11.82 8.37 4.87
C LEU A 93 -12.36 6.93 4.79
N HIS A 94 -11.52 5.96 4.45
CA HIS A 94 -11.90 4.58 4.20
C HIS A 94 -11.00 3.56 4.95
N PRO A 95 -10.90 3.64 6.30
CA PRO A 95 -9.97 2.82 7.09
C PRO A 95 -10.28 1.31 7.09
N GLU A 96 -11.49 0.92 6.67
CA GLU A 96 -11.95 -0.48 6.62
C GLU A 96 -12.01 -1.03 5.18
N ASP A 97 -11.64 -0.23 4.16
CA ASP A 97 -11.66 -0.70 2.78
C ASP A 97 -10.61 -1.79 2.53
N GLU A 98 -10.95 -2.78 1.72
CA GLU A 98 -10.07 -3.89 1.37
C GLU A 98 -8.76 -3.44 0.68
N ASN A 99 -8.76 -2.26 0.04
CA ASN A 99 -7.60 -1.70 -0.63
C ASN A 99 -6.62 -1.06 0.34
N VAL A 100 -6.94 -0.93 1.64
CA VAL A 100 -6.06 -0.33 2.64
C VAL A 100 -4.64 -0.93 2.62
N PRO A 101 -4.43 -2.27 2.58
CA PRO A 101 -3.09 -2.85 2.47
C PRO A 101 -2.34 -2.44 1.19
N TYR A 102 -3.05 -2.32 0.07
CA TYR A 102 -2.49 -1.83 -1.20
C TYR A 102 -2.09 -0.36 -1.07
N VAL A 103 -3.01 0.48 -0.58
CA VAL A 103 -2.82 1.93 -0.45
C VAL A 103 -1.68 2.27 0.50
N ILE A 104 -1.54 1.57 1.64
CA ILE A 104 -0.39 1.75 2.55
C ILE A 104 0.91 1.41 1.83
N SER A 105 0.95 0.30 1.09
CA SER A 105 2.12 -0.11 0.32
C SER A 105 2.51 0.93 -0.75
N ARG A 106 1.52 1.53 -1.42
CA ARG A 106 1.69 2.59 -2.42
C ARG A 106 2.10 3.92 -1.80
N LEU A 107 1.54 4.29 -0.66
CA LEU A 107 1.94 5.47 0.10
C LEU A 107 3.41 5.35 0.55
N ALA A 108 3.80 4.19 1.09
CA ALA A 108 5.20 3.92 1.38
C ALA A 108 6.08 4.05 0.13
N ALA A 109 5.61 3.57 -1.04
CA ALA A 109 6.35 3.72 -2.29
C ALA A 109 6.49 5.19 -2.71
N CYS A 110 5.48 6.05 -2.48
CA CYS A 110 5.60 7.49 -2.70
C CYS A 110 6.74 8.07 -1.86
N TYR A 111 6.76 7.74 -0.57
CA TYR A 111 7.79 8.19 0.36
C TYR A 111 9.18 7.65 0.01
N GLU A 112 9.30 6.42 -0.48
CA GLU A 112 10.55 5.89 -1.04
C GLU A 112 11.04 6.71 -2.24
N ARG A 113 10.14 7.16 -3.12
CA ARG A 113 10.49 7.98 -4.29
C ARG A 113 10.82 9.43 -3.92
N LEU A 114 10.22 9.95 -2.86
CA LEU A 114 10.51 11.26 -2.29
C LEU A 114 11.74 11.25 -1.37
N SER A 115 12.26 10.08 -1.03
CA SER A 115 13.43 9.91 -0.17
C SER A 115 14.70 10.43 -0.86
N LEU A 116 15.38 11.36 -0.20
CA LEU A 116 16.59 12.00 -0.72
C LEU A 116 17.82 11.09 -0.60
N SER A 117 18.96 11.54 -1.13
CA SER A 117 20.24 10.84 -0.99
C SER A 117 20.67 10.72 0.47
N VAL A 118 21.57 9.77 0.75
CA VAL A 118 22.01 9.41 2.11
C VAL A 118 22.67 10.56 2.87
N ASP A 119 23.21 11.58 2.22
CA ASP A 119 23.83 12.75 2.86
C ASP A 119 22.80 13.80 3.34
N ARG A 120 21.54 13.67 2.92
CA ARG A 120 20.46 14.64 3.15
C ARG A 120 19.48 14.18 4.22
N ASP A 121 18.45 14.98 4.46
CA ASP A 121 17.34 14.66 5.36
C ASP A 121 16.68 13.32 5.01
N GLN A 122 16.33 12.55 6.04
CA GLN A 122 15.79 11.20 5.91
C GLN A 122 14.31 11.11 6.33
N ALA A 123 13.58 12.22 6.48
CA ALA A 123 12.20 12.19 6.96
C ALA A 123 11.29 11.29 6.10
N ASN A 124 11.38 11.39 4.77
CA ASN A 124 10.62 10.53 3.86
C ASN A 124 11.05 9.05 3.94
N THR A 125 12.34 8.78 4.20
CA THR A 125 12.82 7.40 4.44
C THR A 125 12.15 6.81 5.67
N LEU A 126 12.08 7.59 6.76
CA LEU A 126 11.47 7.16 8.02
C LEU A 126 9.95 6.97 7.87
N LYS A 127 9.26 7.88 7.17
CA LYS A 127 7.83 7.70 6.84
C LYS A 127 7.56 6.43 6.04
N ALA A 128 8.41 6.10 5.06
CA ALA A 128 8.28 4.85 4.32
C ALA A 128 8.44 3.62 5.25
N ILE A 129 9.42 3.64 6.16
CA ILE A 129 9.62 2.59 7.17
C ILE A 129 8.40 2.47 8.07
N GLU A 130 7.86 3.59 8.55
CA GLU A 130 6.67 3.64 9.40
C GLU A 130 5.47 2.95 8.73
N HIS A 131 5.14 3.35 7.49
CA HIS A 131 4.01 2.76 6.77
C HIS A 131 4.20 1.27 6.45
N LEU A 132 5.41 0.84 6.07
CA LEU A 132 5.68 -0.59 5.83
C LEU A 132 5.63 -1.41 7.11
N THR A 133 6.10 -0.86 8.23
CA THR A 133 6.02 -1.49 9.54
C THR A 133 4.56 -1.63 9.97
N TYR A 134 3.77 -0.56 9.81
CA TYR A 134 2.33 -0.58 10.05
C TYR A 134 1.61 -1.63 9.19
N LEU A 135 1.92 -1.70 7.88
CA LEU A 135 1.36 -2.70 6.96
C LEU A 135 1.63 -4.13 7.44
N LYS A 136 2.86 -4.43 7.83
CA LYS A 136 3.23 -5.77 8.32
C LYS A 136 2.52 -6.12 9.61
N ASN A 137 2.47 -5.20 10.56
CA ASN A 137 1.89 -5.45 11.87
C ASN A 137 0.37 -5.57 11.80
N ARG A 138 -0.28 -4.74 10.97
CA ARG A 138 -1.74 -4.69 10.87
C ARG A 138 -2.32 -5.71 9.88
N PHE A 139 -1.59 -6.01 8.80
CA PHE A 139 -2.06 -6.88 7.72
C PHE A 139 -1.05 -7.99 7.35
N PRO A 140 -0.61 -8.83 8.32
CA PRO A 140 0.48 -9.78 8.12
C PRO A 140 0.21 -10.84 7.04
N THR A 141 -1.06 -11.15 6.76
CA THR A 141 -1.43 -12.15 5.73
C THR A 141 -1.54 -11.56 4.31
N SER A 142 -1.41 -10.25 4.15
CA SER A 142 -1.49 -9.59 2.83
C SER A 142 -0.30 -9.95 1.95
N SER A 143 -0.49 -10.03 0.63
CA SER A 143 0.62 -10.13 -0.33
C SER A 143 1.59 -8.96 -0.20
N PHE A 144 1.06 -7.75 -0.01
CA PHE A 144 1.87 -6.54 0.15
C PHE A 144 2.74 -6.53 1.42
N ALA A 145 2.29 -7.21 2.48
CA ALA A 145 3.07 -7.36 3.71
C ALA A 145 4.29 -8.27 3.49
N ARG A 146 4.16 -9.31 2.66
CA ARG A 146 5.30 -10.20 2.31
C ARG A 146 6.37 -9.48 1.49
N GLU A 147 5.96 -8.54 0.63
CA GLU A 147 6.90 -7.73 -0.15
C GLU A 147 7.59 -6.62 0.68
N ALA A 148 7.01 -6.26 1.84
CA ALA A 148 7.51 -5.17 2.68
C ALA A 148 8.87 -5.48 3.32
N ASP A 149 9.20 -6.75 3.58
CA ASP A 149 10.45 -7.15 4.25
C ASP A 149 11.70 -6.65 3.53
N GLN A 150 11.76 -6.90 2.21
CA GLN A 150 12.91 -6.49 1.41
C GLN A 150 13.00 -4.97 1.29
N ARG A 151 11.85 -4.27 1.27
CA ARG A 151 11.80 -2.81 1.22
C ARG A 151 12.27 -2.20 2.54
N LEU A 152 11.80 -2.73 3.67
CA LEU A 152 12.21 -2.33 5.01
C LEU A 152 13.71 -2.51 5.21
N ALA A 153 14.25 -3.69 4.89
CA ALA A 153 15.67 -3.96 5.03
C ALA A 153 16.52 -2.93 4.27
N ARG A 154 16.15 -2.59 3.02
CA ARG A 154 16.84 -1.56 2.23
C ARG A 154 16.74 -0.16 2.84
N LEU A 155 15.58 0.21 3.38
CA LEU A 155 15.38 1.54 3.97
C LEU A 155 16.09 1.66 5.32
N GLN A 156 16.06 0.61 6.15
CA GLN A 156 16.79 0.55 7.41
C GLN A 156 18.29 0.62 7.18
N GLU A 157 18.81 -0.13 6.19
CA GLU A 157 20.20 -0.04 5.77
C GLU A 157 20.57 1.38 5.31
N LYS A 158 19.68 2.06 4.58
CA LYS A 158 19.89 3.46 4.16
C LYS A 158 19.98 4.42 5.36
N VAL A 159 19.18 4.20 6.41
CA VAL A 159 19.28 4.98 7.66
C VAL A 159 20.59 4.67 8.38
N ALA A 160 21.02 3.40 8.42
CA ALA A 160 22.32 3.03 8.99
C ALA A 160 23.49 3.65 8.19
N ASP A 161 23.41 3.67 6.86
CA ASP A 161 24.40 4.31 5.98
C ASP A 161 24.48 5.83 6.24
N ARG A 162 23.37 6.49 6.54
CA ARG A 162 23.34 7.92 6.94
C ARG A 162 24.15 8.14 8.21
N GLU A 163 23.93 7.31 9.23
CA GLU A 163 24.63 7.40 10.51
C GLU A 163 26.13 7.13 10.34
N PHE A 164 26.47 6.09 9.56
CA PHE A 164 27.85 5.80 9.24
C PHE A 164 28.54 6.93 8.46
N TYR A 165 27.83 7.56 7.50
CA TYR A 165 28.35 8.71 6.75
C TYR A 165 28.74 9.87 7.67
N VAL A 166 27.91 10.19 8.68
CA VAL A 166 28.25 11.21 9.69
C VAL A 166 29.42 10.79 10.55
N ALA A 167 29.42 9.54 11.01
CA ALA A 167 30.51 8.99 11.81
C ALA A 167 31.85 9.09 11.09
N GLU A 168 31.89 8.70 9.81
CA GLU A 168 33.07 8.76 8.97
C GLU A 168 33.56 10.20 8.77
N PHE A 169 32.65 11.16 8.59
CA PHE A 169 33.02 12.58 8.53
C PHE A 169 33.69 13.05 9.84
N TYR A 170 33.14 12.70 11.00
CA TYR A 170 33.75 13.06 12.29
C TYR A 170 35.08 12.36 12.52
N PHE A 171 35.20 11.09 12.12
CA PHE A 171 36.43 10.34 12.20
C PHE A 171 37.54 11.00 11.35
N LYS A 172 37.25 11.29 10.07
CA LYS A 172 38.18 11.94 9.13
C LYS A 172 38.61 13.33 9.59
N THR A 173 37.74 14.04 10.30
CA THR A 173 38.05 15.38 10.88
C THR A 173 38.65 15.32 12.29
N ARG A 174 39.05 14.12 12.75
CA ARG A 174 39.67 13.86 14.08
C ARG A 174 38.79 14.24 15.28
N LYS A 175 37.48 14.33 15.09
CA LYS A 175 36.49 14.54 16.16
C LYS A 175 36.05 13.19 16.74
N PHE A 176 36.98 12.50 17.38
CA PHE A 176 36.81 11.09 17.76
C PHE A 176 35.68 10.82 18.74
N ASN A 177 35.41 11.69 19.72
CA ASN A 177 34.27 11.53 20.63
C ASN A 177 32.92 11.53 19.88
N ALA A 178 32.76 12.42 18.88
CA ALA A 178 31.54 12.49 18.08
C ALA A 178 31.42 11.28 17.13
N ALA A 179 32.54 10.81 16.58
CA ALA A 179 32.58 9.60 15.77
C ALA A 179 32.18 8.37 16.60
N ILE A 180 32.77 8.20 17.80
CA ILE A 180 32.45 7.11 18.73
C ILE A 180 30.95 7.07 19.03
N TRP A 181 30.35 8.20 19.43
CA TRP A 181 28.93 8.25 19.75
C TRP A 181 28.04 7.74 18.61
N ARG A 182 28.34 8.17 17.36
CA ARG A 182 27.60 7.72 16.16
C ARG A 182 27.83 6.24 15.85
N LEU A 183 29.07 5.77 15.97
CA LEU A 183 29.43 4.38 15.68
C LEU A 183 28.86 3.41 16.71
N GLU A 184 28.85 3.77 17.99
CA GLU A 184 28.22 2.99 19.06
C GLU A 184 26.70 2.95 18.88
N TYR A 185 26.08 4.10 18.59
CA TYR A 185 24.66 4.16 18.23
C TYR A 185 24.33 3.20 17.08
N LEU A 186 25.20 3.13 16.06
CA LEU A 186 25.02 2.23 14.93
C LEU A 186 25.04 0.76 15.38
N LEU A 187 26.03 0.35 16.18
CA LEU A 187 26.11 -1.03 16.68
C LEU A 187 24.91 -1.42 17.55
N GLU A 188 24.37 -0.47 18.31
CA GLU A 188 23.23 -0.70 19.19
C GLU A 188 21.90 -0.81 18.42
N ASN A 189 21.70 0.05 17.41
CA ASN A 189 20.40 0.17 16.72
C ASN A 189 20.33 -0.58 15.38
N PHE A 190 21.47 -0.97 14.80
CA PHE A 190 21.57 -1.67 13.53
C PHE A 190 22.53 -2.88 13.62
N PRO A 191 22.18 -3.93 14.38
CA PRO A 191 23.08 -5.06 14.66
C PRO A 191 23.48 -5.85 13.40
N ASP A 192 22.64 -5.83 12.35
CA ASP A 192 22.87 -6.52 11.08
C ASP A 192 23.49 -5.60 10.00
N TYR A 193 24.03 -4.42 10.38
CA TYR A 193 24.57 -3.47 9.41
C TYR A 193 25.73 -4.05 8.60
N ARG A 194 25.70 -3.88 7.28
CA ARG A 194 26.67 -4.53 6.37
C ARG A 194 28.12 -4.09 6.57
N ARG A 195 28.37 -2.88 7.06
CA ARG A 195 29.72 -2.34 7.30
C ARG A 195 30.14 -2.36 8.76
N THR A 196 29.57 -3.28 9.56
CA THR A 196 29.90 -3.45 10.98
C THR A 196 31.40 -3.66 11.21
N ASP A 197 32.10 -4.33 10.30
CA ASP A 197 33.55 -4.52 10.39
C ASP A 197 34.32 -3.18 10.34
N THR A 198 33.90 -2.26 9.47
CA THR A 198 34.45 -0.91 9.34
C THR A 198 34.12 -0.07 10.57
N VAL A 199 32.91 -0.22 11.11
CA VAL A 199 32.47 0.46 12.34
C VAL A 199 33.37 0.08 13.51
N LEU A 200 33.63 -1.22 13.69
CA LEU A 200 34.52 -1.73 14.74
C LEU A 200 35.97 -1.23 14.55
N LEU A 201 36.46 -1.16 13.32
CA LEU A 201 37.78 -0.57 13.04
C LEU A 201 37.85 0.89 13.48
N TYR A 202 36.86 1.71 13.10
CA TYR A 202 36.86 3.13 13.43
C TYR A 202 36.68 3.38 14.93
N LEU A 203 35.91 2.54 15.63
CA LEU A 203 35.83 2.57 17.09
C LEU A 203 37.19 2.26 17.73
N ALA A 204 37.85 1.17 17.30
CA ALA A 204 39.16 0.81 17.80
C ALA A 204 40.20 1.92 17.59
N GLN A 205 40.22 2.53 16.40
CA GLN A 205 41.12 3.65 16.07
C GLN A 205 40.77 4.92 16.86
N SER A 206 39.49 5.26 16.97
CA SER A 206 39.03 6.46 17.70
C SER A 206 39.38 6.38 19.19
N TYR A 207 39.10 5.24 19.84
CA TYR A 207 39.44 5.05 21.24
C TYR A 207 40.94 5.06 21.49
N ARG A 208 41.74 4.51 20.56
CA ARG A 208 43.19 4.54 20.63
C ARG A 208 43.74 5.96 20.53
N GLU A 209 43.24 6.76 19.60
CA GLU A 209 43.63 8.17 19.44
C GLU A 209 43.29 9.03 20.67
N LEU A 210 42.27 8.63 21.43
CA LEU A 210 41.91 9.24 22.72
C LEU A 210 42.67 8.67 23.92
N GLY A 211 43.60 7.73 23.71
CA GLY A 211 44.38 7.09 24.77
C GLY A 211 43.66 5.99 25.54
N ASN A 212 42.43 5.64 25.17
CA ASN A 212 41.67 4.55 25.81
C ASN A 212 42.02 3.22 25.14
N LEU A 213 43.20 2.68 25.49
CA LEU A 213 43.74 1.46 24.91
C LEU A 213 42.89 0.21 25.24
N GLU A 214 42.24 0.20 26.40
CA GLU A 214 41.37 -0.91 26.82
C GLU A 214 40.19 -1.07 25.86
N ARG A 215 39.39 0.00 25.67
CA ARG A 215 38.26 -0.04 24.74
C ARG A 215 38.72 -0.27 23.30
N ALA A 216 39.85 0.33 22.90
CA ALA A 216 40.42 0.10 21.58
C ALA A 216 40.70 -1.39 21.32
N GLU A 217 41.29 -2.08 22.30
CA GLU A 217 41.58 -3.52 22.18
C GLU A 217 40.31 -4.37 22.20
N ILE A 218 39.28 -3.98 22.95
CA ILE A 218 37.97 -4.66 22.94
C ILE A 218 37.40 -4.66 21.51
N TYR A 219 37.26 -3.49 20.87
CA TYR A 219 36.70 -3.42 19.51
C TYR A 219 37.58 -4.10 18.46
N ALA A 220 38.90 -4.00 18.58
CA ALA A 220 39.84 -4.70 17.70
C ALA A 220 39.72 -6.22 17.81
N ARG A 221 39.56 -6.75 19.03
CA ARG A 221 39.33 -8.18 19.29
C ARG A 221 37.99 -8.60 18.72
N THR A 222 36.92 -7.86 18.99
CA THR A 222 35.58 -8.14 18.44
C THR A 222 35.59 -8.18 16.91
N LEU A 223 36.31 -7.26 16.26
CA LEU A 223 36.48 -7.27 14.80
C LEU A 223 37.13 -8.57 14.32
N LYS A 224 38.21 -9.00 14.97
CA LYS A 224 38.93 -10.24 14.62
C LYS A 224 38.06 -11.48 14.82
N GLU A 225 37.31 -11.53 15.93
CA GLU A 225 36.48 -12.67 16.29
C GLU A 225 35.25 -12.78 15.38
N LYS A 226 34.53 -11.68 15.15
CA LYS A 226 33.30 -11.67 14.35
C LYS A 226 33.55 -11.62 12.85
N PHE A 227 34.64 -11.00 12.40
CA PHE A 227 34.96 -10.79 10.98
C PHE A 227 36.40 -11.19 10.63
N PRO A 228 36.80 -12.46 10.84
CA PRO A 228 38.19 -12.90 10.66
C PRO A 228 38.74 -12.68 9.24
N ASN A 229 37.87 -12.64 8.23
CA ASN A 229 38.22 -12.43 6.82
C ASN A 229 38.17 -10.96 6.39
N SER A 230 37.81 -10.02 7.28
CA SER A 230 37.74 -8.60 6.92
C SER A 230 39.15 -8.08 6.57
N PRO A 231 39.30 -7.25 5.51
CA PRO A 231 40.59 -6.67 5.12
C PRO A 231 41.23 -5.83 6.25
N TYR A 232 40.41 -5.32 7.17
CA TYR A 232 40.81 -4.47 8.28
C TYR A 232 41.49 -5.23 9.44
N VAL A 233 41.30 -6.55 9.52
CA VAL A 233 42.00 -7.36 10.53
C VAL A 233 43.51 -7.26 10.35
N ARG A 234 44.00 -7.25 9.10
CA ARG A 234 45.43 -7.15 8.79
C ARG A 234 46.02 -5.76 9.04
N SER A 235 45.23 -4.69 8.90
CA SER A 235 45.72 -3.31 9.10
C SER A 235 45.99 -3.01 10.58
N LEU A 236 45.14 -3.52 11.48
CA LEU A 236 45.32 -3.35 12.93
C LEU A 236 46.67 -3.91 13.44
N PHE A 237 47.14 -5.04 12.89
CA PHE A 237 48.42 -5.64 13.31
C PHE A 237 49.65 -4.88 12.81
N ARG A 238 49.55 -4.18 11.66
CA ARG A 238 50.66 -3.34 11.17
C ARG A 238 50.88 -2.11 12.04
N GLU A 239 49.78 -1.51 12.52
CA GLU A 239 49.85 -0.37 13.44
C GLU A 239 50.36 -0.78 14.82
N ARG A 240 49.87 -1.89 15.38
CA ARG A 240 50.32 -2.41 16.68
C ARG A 240 51.84 -2.64 16.72
N LYS A 241 52.39 -3.33 15.71
CA LYS A 241 53.85 -3.58 15.60
C LYS A 241 54.68 -2.30 15.48
N ARG A 242 54.10 -1.20 14.98
CA ARG A 242 54.76 0.11 14.86
C ARG A 242 54.75 0.91 16.18
N LEU A 243 53.75 0.70 17.02
CA LEU A 243 53.52 1.41 18.28
C LEU A 243 54.12 0.68 19.49
N ASP A 244 54.18 -0.67 19.47
CA ASP A 244 54.95 -1.47 20.44
C ASP A 244 56.45 -1.11 20.43
N LEU A 245 56.92 -0.44 19.37
CA LEU A 245 58.27 0.12 19.25
C LEU A 245 58.42 1.54 19.84
N LYS A 246 57.32 2.20 20.24
CA LYS A 246 57.32 3.61 20.67
C LYS A 246 56.85 3.85 22.10
N GLU A 247 56.13 2.94 22.75
CA GLU A 247 55.62 3.18 24.11
C GLU A 247 56.05 2.11 25.13
N SER A 248 56.79 2.57 26.14
CA SER A 248 56.90 2.01 27.50
C SER A 248 56.62 3.17 28.47
N PRO A 249 56.10 2.92 29.68
CA PRO A 249 54.74 3.34 30.03
C PRO A 249 54.69 4.61 30.88
N SER A 250 53.62 5.41 30.75
CA SER A 250 53.25 6.36 31.79
C SER A 250 51.74 6.69 31.81
N ARG A 251 51.16 6.29 32.94
CA ARG A 251 50.03 6.84 33.71
C ARG A 251 48.60 6.81 33.17
N ALA A 252 47.83 6.01 33.88
CA ALA A 252 46.38 6.06 34.05
C ALA A 252 45.86 7.45 34.43
N ALA A 253 44.68 7.77 33.90
CA ALA A 253 43.75 8.72 34.50
C ALA A 253 42.32 8.18 34.34
N GLU A 254 41.71 7.86 35.47
CA GLU A 254 40.31 7.48 35.61
C GLU A 254 39.38 8.68 35.37
N GLY A 255 38.21 8.41 34.77
CA GLY A 255 37.12 9.37 34.63
C GLY A 255 35.80 8.65 34.35
N ALA A 256 35.06 8.37 35.42
CA ALA A 256 33.79 7.64 35.40
C ALA A 256 32.67 8.42 34.70
N ILE A 257 31.91 7.75 33.83
CA ILE A 257 30.62 8.24 33.32
C ILE A 257 29.53 7.29 33.86
N ARG A 258 28.58 7.86 34.61
CA ARG A 258 27.42 7.15 35.18
C ARG A 258 26.36 6.88 34.12
N PRO A 259 25.64 5.74 34.17
CA PRO A 259 24.46 5.53 33.35
C PRO A 259 23.25 6.27 33.93
N VAL A 260 22.49 6.96 33.07
CA VAL A 260 21.16 7.49 33.36
C VAL A 260 20.15 6.39 33.03
N ARG A 261 19.38 5.93 34.02
CA ARG A 261 18.17 5.11 33.83
C ARG A 261 16.96 6.02 33.81
N LEU A 262 16.07 5.81 32.83
CA LEU A 262 14.71 6.34 32.83
C LEU A 262 13.79 5.14 33.07
N ASP A 263 13.17 5.12 34.24
CA ASP A 263 12.14 4.16 34.62
C ASP A 263 10.79 4.60 34.03
N VAL A 264 9.98 3.65 33.55
CA VAL A 264 8.58 3.89 33.16
C VAL A 264 7.72 2.78 33.76
N GLU A 265 6.94 3.14 34.79
CA GLU A 265 5.89 2.31 35.37
C GLU A 265 4.52 2.61 34.70
N GLN A 266 3.86 1.50 34.35
CA GLN A 266 2.43 1.15 34.47
C GLN A 266 1.30 2.16 34.16
N ILE A 267 0.41 1.75 33.25
CA ILE A 267 -1.02 2.13 33.24
C ILE A 267 -1.86 0.86 33.00
N GLU A 268 -2.79 0.58 33.90
CA GLU A 268 -3.75 -0.53 33.89
C GLU A 268 -5.03 -0.20 33.06
N LEU A 269 -5.66 -1.24 32.50
CA LEU A 269 -6.97 -1.18 31.83
C LEU A 269 -8.07 -1.72 32.77
N PRO A 270 -9.26 -1.09 32.85
CA PRO A 270 -10.37 -1.63 33.65
C PRO A 270 -11.28 -2.61 32.85
N PRO A 271 -12.06 -3.47 33.54
CA PRO A 271 -12.80 -4.59 32.95
C PRO A 271 -14.32 -4.31 32.77
N GLU A 272 -15.02 -5.32 32.21
CA GLU A 272 -16.43 -5.77 32.44
C GLU A 272 -17.23 -6.02 31.15
N THR A 273 -17.52 -7.30 30.81
CA THR A 273 -18.66 -8.21 31.12
C THR A 273 -19.85 -8.14 30.14
N HIS A 274 -20.37 -9.33 29.80
CA HIS A 274 -21.39 -9.62 28.78
C HIS A 274 -22.84 -9.46 29.28
N PRO A 275 -23.81 -9.32 28.37
CA PRO A 275 -24.77 -10.43 28.18
C PRO A 275 -25.15 -10.74 26.71
N GLU A 276 -25.90 -11.83 26.56
CA GLU A 276 -26.16 -12.68 25.39
C GLU A 276 -27.28 -12.25 24.38
N LYS A 277 -27.18 -12.84 23.16
CA LYS A 277 -28.23 -13.33 22.20
C LYS A 277 -28.95 -12.37 21.22
N LYS A 278 -28.78 -12.63 19.91
CA LYS A 278 -29.75 -13.28 18.97
C LYS A 278 -29.12 -13.38 17.57
N GLY A 279 -29.23 -14.55 16.92
CA GLY A 279 -28.64 -14.83 15.60
C GLY A 279 -29.24 -13.97 14.49
N ARG A 280 -28.38 -13.40 13.65
CA ARG A 280 -28.73 -12.73 12.39
C ARG A 280 -28.40 -13.67 11.23
N THR A 281 -29.37 -13.96 10.39
CA THR A 281 -29.16 -14.64 9.10
C THR A 281 -28.59 -13.62 8.11
N MET A 282 -27.52 -13.95 7.38
CA MET A 282 -26.99 -13.07 6.33
C MET A 282 -27.95 -13.10 5.13
N GLU A 283 -28.52 -11.95 4.77
CA GLU A 283 -29.35 -11.82 3.56
C GLU A 283 -28.52 -12.16 2.30
N ALA A 284 -29.12 -12.65 1.23
CA ALA A 284 -28.43 -12.99 -0.02
C ALA A 284 -28.10 -11.75 -0.89
N ILE A 285 -27.12 -11.84 -1.80
CA ILE A 285 -26.93 -10.86 -2.88
C ILE A 285 -28.19 -10.87 -3.75
N LYS A 286 -28.74 -9.69 -4.09
CA LYS A 286 -29.95 -9.58 -4.88
C LYS A 286 -29.62 -9.16 -6.30
N VAL A 287 -30.18 -9.88 -7.27
CA VAL A 287 -30.06 -9.61 -8.71
C VAL A 287 -31.47 -9.49 -9.26
N ASP A 288 -31.87 -8.30 -9.70
CA ASP A 288 -33.17 -8.10 -10.36
C ASP A 288 -33.04 -8.38 -11.86
N LYS A 289 -33.50 -9.56 -12.29
CA LYS A 289 -33.41 -10.03 -13.68
C LYS A 289 -34.13 -9.09 -14.68
N ARG A 290 -35.05 -8.22 -14.23
CA ARG A 290 -35.80 -7.30 -15.09
C ARG A 290 -35.10 -5.98 -15.33
N LYS A 291 -34.01 -5.71 -14.60
CA LYS A 291 -33.31 -4.43 -14.65
C LYS A 291 -32.11 -4.51 -15.59
N PRO A 292 -31.83 -3.42 -16.34
CA PRO A 292 -30.73 -3.42 -17.28
C PRO A 292 -29.39 -3.61 -16.57
N VAL A 293 -28.53 -4.44 -17.15
CA VAL A 293 -27.14 -4.63 -16.73
C VAL A 293 -26.26 -3.77 -17.62
N GLU A 294 -25.52 -2.85 -17.02
CA GLU A 294 -24.52 -2.01 -17.69
C GLU A 294 -23.14 -2.66 -17.50
N ILE A 295 -22.47 -3.00 -18.60
CA ILE A 295 -21.12 -3.60 -18.57
C ILE A 295 -20.16 -2.67 -19.31
N SER A 296 -19.08 -2.31 -18.64
CA SER A 296 -18.00 -1.50 -19.21
C SER A 296 -16.65 -2.18 -19.01
N SER A 297 -15.76 -2.08 -19.99
CA SER A 297 -14.41 -2.68 -19.97
C SER A 297 -13.47 -1.96 -20.91
N ASP A 298 -12.18 -2.30 -20.91
CA ASP A 298 -11.22 -1.76 -21.87
C ASP A 298 -11.43 -2.35 -23.27
N THR A 299 -11.64 -3.66 -23.37
CA THR A 299 -11.98 -4.35 -24.62
C THR A 299 -13.21 -5.25 -24.47
N MET A 300 -13.91 -5.45 -25.57
CA MET A 300 -15.01 -6.41 -25.71
C MET A 300 -14.79 -7.22 -26.98
N GLU A 301 -14.80 -8.54 -26.84
CA GLU A 301 -14.70 -9.51 -27.94
C GLU A 301 -15.93 -10.41 -27.87
N GLY A 302 -16.74 -10.41 -28.93
CA GLY A 302 -17.93 -11.26 -29.03
C GLY A 302 -18.00 -11.85 -30.42
N LEU A 303 -18.30 -13.14 -30.52
CA LEU A 303 -18.64 -13.79 -31.78
C LEU A 303 -20.15 -14.00 -31.78
N GLU A 304 -20.88 -13.25 -32.61
CA GLU A 304 -22.36 -13.33 -32.70
C GLU A 304 -22.85 -14.78 -32.86
N ASN A 305 -22.08 -15.61 -33.57
CA ASN A 305 -22.41 -17.02 -33.80
C ASN A 305 -22.21 -17.93 -32.58
N GLN A 306 -21.41 -17.51 -31.58
CA GLN A 306 -21.08 -18.33 -30.42
C GLN A 306 -21.83 -17.91 -29.14
N ARG A 307 -22.71 -16.88 -29.21
CA ARG A 307 -23.57 -16.40 -28.11
C ARG A 307 -22.86 -16.18 -26.77
N TYR A 308 -21.59 -15.78 -26.81
CA TYR A 308 -20.87 -15.27 -25.64
C TYR A 308 -20.08 -14.02 -25.99
N MET A 309 -19.88 -13.19 -24.96
CA MET A 309 -19.09 -11.97 -25.00
C MET A 309 -18.01 -12.04 -23.92
N VAL A 310 -16.81 -11.62 -24.24
CA VAL A 310 -15.68 -11.54 -23.31
C VAL A 310 -15.27 -10.08 -23.18
N PHE A 311 -15.32 -9.57 -21.96
CA PHE A 311 -14.90 -8.24 -21.59
C PHE A 311 -13.57 -8.35 -20.85
N LYS A 312 -12.56 -7.57 -21.24
CA LYS A 312 -11.23 -7.61 -20.61
C LYS A 312 -10.76 -6.21 -20.25
N GLY A 313 -10.00 -6.15 -19.16
CA GLY A 313 -9.42 -4.94 -18.63
C GLY A 313 -10.45 -4.11 -17.87
N ASN A 314 -10.19 -3.93 -16.56
CA ASN A 314 -10.93 -3.05 -15.65
C ASN A 314 -12.46 -3.11 -15.85
N VAL A 315 -12.96 -4.34 -15.94
CA VAL A 315 -14.36 -4.59 -16.19
C VAL A 315 -15.17 -4.14 -14.99
N VAL A 316 -16.21 -3.36 -15.25
CA VAL A 316 -17.15 -2.92 -14.24
C VAL A 316 -18.56 -3.20 -14.74
N VAL A 317 -19.33 -3.92 -13.95
CA VAL A 317 -20.73 -4.23 -14.18
C VAL A 317 -21.55 -3.47 -13.14
N LYS A 318 -22.64 -2.85 -13.58
CA LYS A 318 -23.60 -2.16 -12.72
C LYS A 318 -25.01 -2.65 -13.04
N GLN A 319 -25.76 -3.01 -12.01
CA GLN A 319 -27.18 -3.29 -12.10
C GLN A 319 -27.87 -2.72 -10.85
N GLU A 320 -28.63 -1.64 -11.03
CA GLU A 320 -29.17 -0.84 -9.92
C GLU A 320 -28.09 -0.37 -8.92
N ASP A 321 -28.06 -0.95 -7.72
CA ASP A 321 -27.10 -0.69 -6.65
C ASP A 321 -25.99 -1.75 -6.54
N LEU A 322 -26.06 -2.80 -7.36
CA LEU A 322 -25.04 -3.83 -7.48
C LEU A 322 -23.92 -3.36 -8.42
N PHE A 323 -22.69 -3.40 -7.93
CA PHE A 323 -21.48 -3.18 -8.71
C PHE A 323 -20.60 -4.43 -8.66
N LEU A 324 -20.03 -4.84 -9.79
CA LEU A 324 -19.06 -5.92 -9.88
C LEU A 324 -17.83 -5.42 -10.65
N LEU A 325 -16.65 -5.51 -10.07
CA LEU A 325 -15.37 -5.15 -10.69
C LEU A 325 -14.54 -6.41 -10.89
N CYS A 326 -13.88 -6.54 -12.03
CA CYS A 326 -12.96 -7.65 -12.31
C CYS A 326 -12.00 -7.33 -13.47
N ASP A 327 -10.99 -8.16 -13.68
CA ASP A 327 -10.06 -8.03 -14.80
C ASP A 327 -10.64 -8.58 -16.11
N GLU A 328 -11.43 -9.65 -16.04
CA GLU A 328 -12.07 -10.30 -17.18
C GLU A 328 -13.48 -10.81 -16.83
N LEU A 329 -14.44 -10.61 -17.72
CA LEU A 329 -15.82 -11.10 -17.60
C LEU A 329 -16.24 -11.81 -18.87
N THR A 330 -16.65 -13.06 -18.76
CA THR A 330 -17.26 -13.82 -19.86
C THR A 330 -18.76 -13.94 -19.62
N VAL A 331 -19.57 -13.44 -20.54
CA VAL A 331 -21.04 -13.47 -20.49
C VAL A 331 -21.56 -14.41 -21.57
N PHE A 332 -22.38 -15.39 -21.19
CA PHE A 332 -23.09 -16.30 -22.07
C PHE A 332 -24.57 -15.90 -22.09
N LEU A 333 -25.14 -15.73 -23.29
CA LEU A 333 -26.53 -15.34 -23.49
C LEU A 333 -27.42 -16.57 -23.75
N GLU A 334 -28.72 -16.46 -23.43
CA GLU A 334 -29.70 -17.52 -23.69
C GLU A 334 -30.06 -17.65 -25.19
N GLU A 335 -30.63 -18.79 -25.58
CA GLU A 335 -31.14 -18.97 -26.95
C GLU A 335 -32.49 -18.26 -27.16
N GLY A 336 -32.49 -17.21 -27.97
CA GLY A 336 -33.69 -16.49 -28.41
C GLY A 336 -34.05 -15.25 -27.59
N GLU A 337 -33.30 -14.95 -26.53
CA GLU A 337 -33.50 -13.78 -25.66
C GLU A 337 -32.17 -13.06 -25.39
N ASP A 338 -32.21 -11.75 -25.14
CA ASP A 338 -31.05 -10.94 -24.72
C ASP A 338 -30.81 -11.05 -23.19
N GLU A 339 -31.05 -12.24 -22.62
CA GLU A 339 -30.88 -12.52 -21.20
C GLU A 339 -29.53 -13.20 -20.93
N ILE A 340 -28.90 -12.84 -19.81
CA ILE A 340 -27.65 -13.46 -19.35
C ILE A 340 -27.98 -14.83 -18.77
N LYS A 341 -27.56 -15.89 -19.47
CA LYS A 341 -27.61 -17.27 -19.00
C LYS A 341 -26.57 -17.51 -17.90
N LYS A 342 -25.34 -17.06 -18.14
CA LYS A 342 -24.21 -17.30 -17.26
C LYS A 342 -23.19 -16.18 -17.39
N ALA A 343 -22.58 -15.78 -16.29
CA ALA A 343 -21.45 -14.85 -16.32
C ALA A 343 -20.31 -15.36 -15.45
N ILE A 344 -19.07 -15.23 -15.91
CA ILE A 344 -17.87 -15.66 -15.21
C ILE A 344 -16.93 -14.46 -15.12
N ALA A 345 -16.77 -13.90 -13.92
CA ALA A 345 -15.85 -12.82 -13.61
C ALA A 345 -14.55 -13.39 -13.02
N LYS A 346 -13.40 -12.92 -13.47
CA LYS A 346 -12.07 -13.38 -13.04
C LYS A 346 -11.12 -12.21 -12.83
N GLY A 347 -10.21 -12.39 -11.89
CA GLY A 347 -9.14 -11.43 -11.59
C GLY A 347 -9.65 -10.27 -10.74
N GLY A 348 -9.23 -10.22 -9.48
CA GLY A 348 -9.57 -9.13 -8.56
C GLY A 348 -11.07 -8.87 -8.43
N VAL A 349 -11.88 -9.93 -8.34
CA VAL A 349 -13.35 -9.78 -8.32
C VAL A 349 -13.78 -9.06 -7.05
N LYS A 350 -14.50 -7.95 -7.19
CA LYS A 350 -15.11 -7.18 -6.10
C LYS A 350 -16.57 -6.88 -6.41
N ILE A 351 -17.48 -7.29 -5.53
CA ILE A 351 -18.91 -7.03 -5.63
C ILE A 351 -19.30 -6.07 -4.51
N LEU A 352 -20.04 -5.01 -4.84
CA LEU A 352 -20.59 -4.05 -3.88
C LEU A 352 -22.12 -3.97 -4.04
N GLN A 353 -22.86 -4.03 -2.94
CA GLN A 353 -24.31 -3.81 -2.93
C GLN A 353 -24.73 -3.30 -1.54
N GLY A 354 -25.23 -2.06 -1.46
CA GLY A 354 -25.52 -1.42 -0.18
C GLY A 354 -24.27 -1.29 0.71
N ASP A 355 -24.32 -1.84 1.92
CA ASP A 355 -23.20 -1.89 2.89
C ASP A 355 -22.35 -3.16 2.76
N ARG A 356 -22.52 -3.90 1.66
CA ARG A 356 -21.87 -5.19 1.44
C ARG A 356 -20.74 -5.08 0.44
N VAL A 357 -19.63 -5.72 0.76
CA VAL A 357 -18.47 -5.83 -0.14
C VAL A 357 -17.98 -7.28 -0.14
N ALA A 358 -17.97 -7.93 -1.29
CA ALA A 358 -17.46 -9.28 -1.45
C ALA A 358 -16.26 -9.31 -2.40
N THR A 359 -15.14 -9.87 -1.98
CA THR A 359 -13.96 -10.09 -2.81
C THR A 359 -13.73 -11.55 -3.09
N SER A 360 -13.30 -11.91 -4.29
CA SER A 360 -12.87 -13.26 -4.66
C SER A 360 -11.88 -13.23 -5.84
N LYS A 361 -11.30 -14.38 -6.18
CA LYS A 361 -10.51 -14.53 -7.42
C LYS A 361 -11.40 -14.72 -8.64
N GLU A 362 -12.53 -15.40 -8.46
CA GLU A 362 -13.51 -15.70 -9.48
C GLU A 362 -14.93 -15.57 -8.91
N ALA A 363 -15.88 -15.13 -9.72
CA ALA A 363 -17.30 -15.18 -9.42
C ALA A 363 -18.06 -15.74 -10.62
N ILE A 364 -18.99 -16.66 -10.37
CA ILE A 364 -19.78 -17.33 -11.40
C ILE A 364 -21.25 -17.06 -11.08
N PHE A 365 -21.94 -16.35 -11.96
CA PHE A 365 -23.39 -16.23 -11.96
C PHE A 365 -23.97 -17.26 -12.92
N ASP A 366 -24.89 -18.10 -12.45
CA ASP A 366 -25.59 -19.08 -13.25
C ASP A 366 -27.10 -18.87 -13.11
N ASN A 367 -27.72 -18.27 -14.13
CA ASN A 367 -29.13 -17.90 -14.09
C ASN A 367 -30.06 -19.12 -14.07
N ALA A 368 -29.65 -20.21 -14.71
CA ALA A 368 -30.42 -21.45 -14.76
C ALA A 368 -30.46 -22.16 -13.41
N GLN A 369 -29.39 -22.07 -12.63
CA GLN A 369 -29.32 -22.61 -11.26
C GLN A 369 -29.81 -21.60 -10.22
N GLY A 370 -29.93 -20.32 -10.57
CA GLY A 370 -30.24 -19.26 -9.62
C GLY A 370 -29.12 -19.06 -8.60
N GLU A 371 -27.86 -19.20 -9.02
CA GLU A 371 -26.71 -19.20 -8.11
C GLU A 371 -25.66 -18.14 -8.45
N ILE A 372 -25.04 -17.54 -7.42
CA ILE A 372 -23.77 -16.83 -7.52
C ILE A 372 -22.73 -17.57 -6.70
N VAL A 373 -21.68 -18.06 -7.35
CA VAL A 373 -20.57 -18.79 -6.71
C VAL A 373 -19.31 -17.94 -6.74
N LEU A 374 -18.85 -17.51 -5.57
CA LEU A 374 -17.57 -16.83 -5.37
C LEU A 374 -16.50 -17.87 -5.04
N LYS A 375 -15.33 -17.79 -5.67
CA LYS A 375 -14.22 -18.75 -5.49
C LYS A 375 -12.87 -18.07 -5.30
N GLY A 376 -12.06 -18.68 -4.44
CA GLY A 376 -10.67 -18.33 -4.18
C GLY A 376 -10.52 -17.11 -3.27
N ASP A 377 -9.99 -17.35 -2.06
CA ASP A 377 -9.74 -16.32 -1.04
C ASP A 377 -10.97 -15.39 -0.80
N VAL A 378 -12.16 -15.98 -0.73
CA VAL A 378 -13.41 -15.23 -0.62
C VAL A 378 -13.49 -14.52 0.73
N VAL A 379 -13.76 -13.21 0.69
CA VAL A 379 -14.05 -12.40 1.87
C VAL A 379 -15.30 -11.59 1.60
N VAL A 380 -16.27 -11.63 2.51
CA VAL A 380 -17.51 -10.85 2.41
C VAL A 380 -17.67 -10.02 3.66
N PHE A 381 -17.89 -8.73 3.47
CA PHE A 381 -18.30 -7.79 4.50
C PHE A 381 -19.78 -7.45 4.32
N SER A 382 -20.52 -7.35 5.43
CA SER A 382 -21.91 -6.87 5.46
C SER A 382 -22.06 -5.97 6.67
N GLY A 383 -21.93 -4.66 6.48
CA GLY A 383 -21.74 -3.74 7.59
C GLY A 383 -20.48 -4.09 8.38
N SER A 384 -20.63 -4.42 9.66
CA SER A 384 -19.52 -4.77 10.55
C SER A 384 -19.17 -6.27 10.52
N ASP A 385 -20.00 -7.11 9.91
CA ASP A 385 -19.80 -8.56 9.89
C ASP A 385 -18.84 -8.96 8.75
N ARG A 386 -17.95 -9.94 9.02
CA ARG A 386 -16.96 -10.45 8.06
C ARG A 386 -17.02 -11.97 7.93
N LEU A 387 -17.23 -12.45 6.72
CA LEU A 387 -17.21 -13.86 6.33
C LEU A 387 -15.97 -14.15 5.49
N ARG A 388 -15.32 -15.30 5.71
CA ARG A 388 -14.19 -15.78 4.91
C ARG A 388 -14.35 -17.26 4.56
N GLY A 389 -14.11 -17.59 3.30
CA GLY A 389 -14.18 -18.96 2.77
C GLY A 389 -13.33 -19.15 1.53
N GLU A 390 -13.23 -20.41 1.07
CA GLU A 390 -12.64 -20.70 -0.24
C GLU A 390 -13.69 -20.61 -1.35
N GLU A 391 -14.92 -21.02 -1.04
CA GLU A 391 -16.06 -20.96 -1.93
C GLU A 391 -17.27 -20.48 -1.13
N VAL A 392 -18.01 -19.52 -1.69
CA VAL A 392 -19.27 -19.01 -1.13
C VAL A 392 -20.31 -19.05 -2.24
N THR A 393 -21.41 -19.75 -2.02
CA THR A 393 -22.54 -19.84 -2.97
C THR A 393 -23.75 -19.12 -2.39
N TYR A 394 -24.30 -18.17 -3.15
CA TYR A 394 -25.58 -17.52 -2.89
C TYR A 394 -26.64 -18.15 -3.80
N TYR A 395 -27.74 -18.60 -3.21
CA TYR A 395 -28.91 -19.10 -3.94
C TYR A 395 -29.93 -17.96 -3.99
N LEU A 396 -30.14 -17.40 -5.18
CA LEU A 396 -30.90 -16.17 -5.42
C LEU A 396 -32.39 -16.33 -5.10
N ASP A 397 -32.92 -17.55 -5.27
CA ASP A 397 -34.34 -17.84 -5.05
C ASP A 397 -34.64 -18.42 -3.66
N GLU A 398 -33.62 -18.78 -2.87
CA GLU A 398 -33.79 -19.55 -1.62
C GLU A 398 -33.36 -18.80 -0.34
N GLU A 399 -33.01 -17.50 -0.43
CA GLU A 399 -32.39 -16.72 0.67
C GLU A 399 -31.27 -17.49 1.41
N ARG A 400 -30.58 -18.37 0.69
CA ARG A 400 -29.63 -19.34 1.25
C ARG A 400 -28.22 -19.00 0.83
N VAL A 401 -27.28 -19.17 1.76
CA VAL A 401 -25.84 -19.01 1.50
C VAL A 401 -25.08 -20.22 2.04
N THR A 402 -24.18 -20.79 1.25
CA THR A 402 -23.29 -21.88 1.69
C THR A 402 -21.83 -21.46 1.59
N VAL A 403 -21.04 -21.77 2.61
CA VAL A 403 -19.60 -21.46 2.66
C VAL A 403 -18.81 -22.75 2.81
N LYS A 404 -17.83 -22.97 1.95
CA LYS A 404 -16.87 -24.08 2.06
C LYS A 404 -15.47 -23.55 2.40
N GLY A 405 -14.83 -24.17 3.38
CA GLY A 405 -13.42 -23.94 3.70
C GLY A 405 -12.49 -24.83 2.87
N GLN A 406 -11.18 -24.53 2.89
CA GLN A 406 -10.16 -25.44 2.33
C GLN A 406 -9.95 -26.66 3.23
N LYS A 407 -9.38 -27.75 2.68
CA LYS A 407 -9.01 -28.97 3.45
C LYS A 407 -8.16 -28.69 4.71
N GLU A 408 -7.45 -27.56 4.76
CA GLU A 408 -6.61 -27.15 5.90
C GLU A 408 -7.01 -25.80 6.56
N LYS A 409 -8.03 -25.10 6.04
CA LYS A 409 -8.51 -23.81 6.59
C LYS A 409 -10.04 -23.81 6.68
N ARG A 410 -10.58 -23.74 7.90
CA ARG A 410 -12.03 -23.72 8.17
C ARG A 410 -12.66 -22.44 7.62
N ALA A 411 -13.88 -22.56 7.09
CA ALA A 411 -14.74 -21.40 6.87
C ALA A 411 -14.94 -20.66 8.20
N ASN A 412 -14.86 -19.34 8.19
CA ASN A 412 -14.94 -18.52 9.39
C ASN A 412 -15.85 -17.31 9.15
N ILE A 413 -16.74 -17.04 10.11
CA ILE A 413 -17.60 -15.85 10.14
C ILE A 413 -17.38 -15.13 11.46
N ILE A 414 -17.18 -13.82 11.38
CA ILE A 414 -17.02 -12.93 12.52
C ILE A 414 -18.19 -11.95 12.47
N PHE A 415 -19.11 -12.06 13.43
CA PHE A 415 -20.13 -11.05 13.66
C PHE A 415 -19.54 -9.96 14.56
N ILE A 416 -19.53 -8.70 14.10
CA ILE A 416 -19.04 -7.57 14.92
C ILE A 416 -20.27 -6.76 15.34
N PRO A 417 -20.64 -6.72 16.63
CA PRO A 417 -21.77 -5.91 17.08
C PRO A 417 -21.46 -4.41 16.96
N LYS A 418 -22.39 -3.62 16.40
CA LYS A 418 -22.31 -2.16 16.44
C LYS A 418 -22.48 -1.68 17.90
N ARG A 419 -21.63 -0.76 18.35
CA ARG A 419 -21.84 -0.01 19.60
C ARG A 419 -22.92 1.04 19.34
N GLU A 420 -24.03 0.99 20.07
CA GLU A 420 -24.98 2.12 20.17
C GLU A 420 -24.37 3.27 20.97
#